data_AF-A0A350IMB3-F1
#
_entry.id   AF-A0A350IMB3-F1
#
_cell.length_a   1.000
_cell.length_b   1.000
_cell.length_c   1.000
_cell.angle_alpha   90.00
_cell.angle_beta   90.00
_cell.angle_gamma   90.00
#
_symmetry.space_group_name_H-M   'P 1'
#
loop_
_entity.id
_entity.type
_entity.pdbx_description
1 polymer ?
#
loop_
_entity_poly.entity_id
_entity_poly.type
_entity_poly.pdbx_seq_one_letter_code
_entity_poly.pdbx_strand_id
1 'polypeptide(L)'
;MMKFVNSKILFLFFIPLAFFFVSCSSHPEKTGFELQREIWDYTDEGEAKPIYITSTLPIDSADPNKLIYDFFRIETQNYPDTIKLYARVFDSIGHFITNMANPYKLDPDINYFKILEEYLGKVYNIREVPIENFTVREFGAKDSIPYNIILTVDYSGSMTGVMDAISTGTNLFVSLKMEYDRIGITTFNKTTDVKVPLMKEKDKILSLYNLRKNQGIGLFSAVYDAVATNINMFENTPVDVPRVLVVFSDGDDNYSKESIGNLIEKAKQEQIHIFAVAFGYSKDENLRYLAQYTGGKFYKAYTKEELISIFRDIYMSLRYYYLVTYHPPKYWGYHKVRSYLDIPERHDTLYAEAEYNTSDLMPWDDIGKAFTRPILFDFDKFEIKPESYPILDEIADVMLSDPKLKLEIQGHTDNIGGIDYNLNLSESRAREVYSALVSRGVEPNRLRYRGFGFSRPIASNDTEEGRTKNRRTEFVILAK
;
A
#
# COMPACT_ATOMS: atom_id res chain seq x y z
N MET A 1 -15.26 -11.38 89.46
CA MET A 1 -14.81 -10.43 90.50
C MET A 1 -13.32 -10.20 90.29
N MET A 2 -12.90 -8.94 90.04
CA MET A 2 -11.51 -8.40 89.94
C MET A 2 -10.60 -9.01 88.85
N LYS A 3 -10.23 -8.34 87.75
CA LYS A 3 -9.49 -7.07 87.48
C LYS A 3 -7.99 -7.08 87.86
N PHE A 4 -7.23 -6.49 86.91
CA PHE A 4 -5.88 -5.88 86.94
C PHE A 4 -4.67 -6.82 86.71
N VAL A 5 -3.60 -6.49 85.96
CA VAL A 5 -3.24 -5.48 84.92
C VAL A 5 -1.73 -5.64 84.60
N ASN A 6 -1.29 -5.05 83.46
CA ASN A 6 0.09 -4.68 83.06
C ASN A 6 1.05 -5.78 82.56
N SER A 7 1.98 -5.55 81.62
CA SER A 7 2.29 -4.48 80.63
C SER A 7 3.60 -4.88 79.91
N LYS A 8 3.80 -4.42 78.67
CA LYS A 8 5.02 -4.44 77.82
C LYS A 8 5.34 -5.82 77.21
N ILE A 9 5.72 -5.97 75.93
CA ILE A 9 6.73 -5.23 75.16
C ILE A 9 6.35 -5.21 73.66
N LEU A 10 6.70 -4.08 73.05
CA LEU A 10 6.55 -3.68 71.66
C LEU A 10 7.57 -4.41 70.75
N PHE A 11 7.12 -5.05 69.67
CA PHE A 11 7.96 -5.34 68.50
C PHE A 11 7.17 -5.01 67.24
N LEU A 12 7.62 -3.95 66.54
CA LEU A 12 7.10 -3.53 65.25
C LEU A 12 7.42 -4.59 64.20
N PHE A 13 6.40 -5.16 63.56
CA PHE A 13 6.52 -5.75 62.24
C PHE A 13 5.98 -4.76 61.21
N PHE A 14 6.88 -4.31 60.33
CA PHE A 14 6.54 -3.54 59.14
C PHE A 14 5.66 -4.39 58.21
N ILE A 15 4.42 -3.98 58.03
CA ILE A 15 3.52 -4.45 56.98
C ILE A 15 3.71 -3.50 55.80
N PRO A 16 4.07 -3.96 54.58
CA PRO A 16 3.93 -3.12 53.41
C PRO A 16 2.44 -3.08 53.05
N LEU A 17 1.83 -1.93 53.32
CA LEU A 17 0.50 -1.55 52.86
C LEU A 17 0.57 -1.38 51.34
N ALA A 18 0.03 -2.33 50.58
CA ALA A 18 -0.18 -2.15 49.16
C ALA A 18 -1.28 -1.09 48.96
N PHE A 19 -0.86 0.15 48.68
CA PHE A 19 -1.76 1.19 48.23
C PHE A 19 -2.27 0.82 46.83
N PHE A 20 -3.55 0.48 46.72
CA PHE A 20 -4.30 0.56 45.48
C PHE A 20 -4.43 2.04 45.10
N PHE A 21 -3.58 2.51 44.19
CA PHE A 21 -3.91 3.70 43.41
C PHE A 21 -4.90 3.29 42.32
N VAL A 22 -6.15 3.74 42.47
CA VAL A 22 -7.13 3.75 41.39
C VAL A 22 -6.59 4.66 40.29
N SER A 23 -6.31 4.05 39.15
CA SER A 23 -5.96 4.72 37.90
C SER A 23 -7.13 5.59 37.44
N CYS A 24 -6.89 6.88 37.29
CA CYS A 24 -7.61 7.70 36.33
C CYS A 24 -6.59 8.23 35.32
N SER A 25 -6.16 7.38 34.39
CA SER A 25 -5.63 7.86 33.11
C SER A 25 -6.80 7.99 32.14
N SER A 26 -7.23 9.22 31.86
CA SER A 26 -8.07 9.50 30.69
C SER A 26 -7.34 9.00 29.46
N HIS A 27 -7.81 7.91 28.86
CA HIS A 27 -7.34 7.50 27.54
C HIS A 27 -7.85 8.53 26.54
N PRO A 28 -7.00 9.05 25.63
CA PRO A 28 -7.49 9.80 24.50
C PRO A 28 -8.40 8.89 23.66
N GLU A 29 -9.56 9.40 23.23
CA GLU A 29 -10.37 8.73 22.22
C GLU A 29 -9.51 8.52 20.97
N LYS A 30 -9.37 7.25 20.59
CA LYS A 30 -8.51 6.83 19.48
C LYS A 30 -9.19 7.12 18.14
N THR A 31 -8.42 7.65 17.18
CA THR A 31 -8.89 8.01 15.84
C THR A 31 -8.73 6.86 14.84
N GLY A 32 -9.59 6.82 13.81
CA GLY A 32 -9.81 5.69 12.89
C GLY A 32 -8.61 5.02 12.19
N PHE A 33 -7.43 5.63 12.16
CA PHE A 33 -6.24 4.98 11.59
C PHE A 33 -5.62 3.94 12.54
N GLU A 34 -5.77 4.10 13.86
CA GLU A 34 -5.38 3.05 14.82
C GLU A 34 -6.28 1.81 14.66
N LEU A 35 -7.54 1.99 14.25
CA LEU A 35 -8.48 0.89 13.96
C LEU A 35 -8.15 0.16 12.65
N GLN A 36 -7.70 0.85 11.60
CA GLN A 36 -7.37 0.23 10.31
C GLN A 36 -6.00 -0.47 10.28
N ARG A 37 -5.04 -0.01 11.09
CA ARG A 37 -3.75 -0.70 11.27
C ARG A 37 -3.93 -1.97 12.12
N GLU A 38 -4.85 -1.96 13.08
CA GLU A 38 -5.28 -3.17 13.81
C GLU A 38 -6.04 -4.17 12.92
N ILE A 39 -6.76 -3.72 11.88
CA ILE A 39 -7.41 -4.61 10.89
C ILE A 39 -6.39 -5.44 10.08
N TRP A 40 -5.13 -5.01 10.04
CA TRP A 40 -4.13 -5.63 9.16
C TRP A 40 -2.99 -6.34 9.89
N ASP A 41 -2.80 -6.10 11.19
CA ASP A 41 -1.70 -6.67 12.00
C ASP A 41 -2.13 -7.37 13.30
N TYR A 42 -3.41 -7.72 13.48
CA TYR A 42 -3.83 -8.60 14.58
C TYR A 42 -4.55 -9.85 14.07
N THR A 43 -3.81 -10.95 13.99
CA THR A 43 -4.43 -12.28 14.15
C THR A 43 -4.87 -12.44 15.60
N ASP A 44 -6.07 -13.02 15.72
CA ASP A 44 -6.74 -13.57 16.90
C ASP A 44 -7.69 -12.62 17.67
N GLU A 45 -8.97 -12.99 17.56
CA GLU A 45 -10.14 -12.57 18.34
C GLU A 45 -10.89 -11.29 17.92
N GLY A 46 -11.58 -11.32 16.76
CA GLY A 46 -12.77 -10.46 16.58
C GLY A 46 -13.20 -10.04 15.17
N GLU A 47 -12.41 -10.29 14.12
CA GLU A 47 -12.74 -9.73 12.79
C GLU A 47 -13.89 -10.42 12.05
N ALA A 48 -14.67 -9.62 11.32
CA ALA A 48 -15.66 -10.08 10.36
C ALA A 48 -14.96 -10.87 9.24
N LYS A 49 -15.51 -12.05 8.90
CA LYS A 49 -14.95 -12.89 7.83
C LYS A 49 -14.86 -12.13 6.51
N PRO A 50 -13.77 -12.28 5.74
CA PRO A 50 -13.65 -11.65 4.43
C PRO A 50 -14.77 -12.11 3.50
N ILE A 51 -15.38 -11.16 2.78
CA ILE A 51 -16.43 -11.41 1.80
C ILE A 51 -15.83 -11.36 0.41
N TYR A 52 -16.10 -12.40 -0.38
CA TYR A 52 -15.60 -12.57 -1.74
C TYR A 52 -16.73 -12.37 -2.73
N ILE A 53 -16.48 -11.64 -3.82
CA ILE A 53 -17.47 -11.42 -4.86
C ILE A 53 -17.68 -12.71 -5.65
N THR A 54 -18.94 -13.14 -5.73
CA THR A 54 -19.30 -14.41 -6.40
C THR A 54 -20.33 -14.27 -7.52
N SER A 55 -21.17 -13.24 -7.47
CA SER A 55 -22.13 -12.94 -8.53
C SER A 55 -22.52 -11.45 -8.48
N THR A 56 -23.59 -11.06 -9.15
CA THR A 56 -24.08 -9.68 -9.25
C THR A 56 -25.54 -9.57 -8.84
N LEU A 57 -25.93 -8.44 -8.26
CA LEU A 57 -27.32 -8.10 -7.93
C LEU A 57 -27.60 -6.64 -8.29
N PRO A 58 -28.72 -6.30 -8.95
CA PRO A 58 -29.10 -4.90 -9.16
C PRO A 58 -29.42 -4.17 -7.84
N ILE A 59 -29.13 -2.87 -7.77
CA ILE A 59 -29.37 -2.04 -6.57
C ILE A 59 -30.83 -2.04 -6.10
N ASP A 60 -31.81 -2.14 -7.00
CA ASP A 60 -33.25 -2.18 -6.67
C ASP A 60 -33.71 -3.51 -6.04
N SER A 61 -32.87 -4.53 -6.12
CA SER A 61 -33.09 -5.87 -5.59
C SER A 61 -32.25 -6.15 -4.34
N ALA A 62 -31.33 -5.23 -4.01
CA ALA A 62 -30.42 -5.37 -2.89
C ALA A 62 -31.05 -4.82 -1.60
N ASP A 63 -30.64 -5.37 -0.45
CA ASP A 63 -31.00 -4.83 0.87
C ASP A 63 -30.07 -3.64 1.19
N PRO A 64 -30.56 -2.38 1.22
CA PRO A 64 -29.73 -1.19 1.43
C PRO A 64 -28.90 -1.25 2.71
N ASN A 65 -29.40 -1.91 3.75
CA ASN A 65 -28.77 -1.96 5.07
C ASN A 65 -27.67 -3.02 5.18
N LYS A 66 -27.51 -3.89 4.17
CA LYS A 66 -26.47 -4.94 4.12
C LYS A 66 -25.35 -4.65 3.13
N LEU A 67 -25.37 -3.48 2.51
CA LEU A 67 -24.35 -3.07 1.57
C LEU A 67 -23.05 -2.71 2.29
N ILE A 68 -21.95 -3.03 1.63
CA ILE A 68 -20.56 -2.76 1.98
C ILE A 68 -19.93 -2.05 0.78
N TYR A 69 -19.03 -1.11 1.04
CA TYR A 69 -18.33 -0.35 0.03
C TYR A 69 -16.83 -0.40 0.29
N ASP A 70 -16.04 -0.79 -0.72
CA ASP A 70 -14.58 -0.80 -0.61
C ASP A 70 -13.88 -0.30 -1.88
N PHE A 71 -12.61 0.05 -1.72
CA PHE A 71 -11.67 0.17 -2.84
C PHE A 71 -10.77 -1.06 -2.84
N PHE A 72 -10.71 -1.76 -3.96
CA PHE A 72 -9.88 -2.95 -4.09
C PHE A 72 -8.58 -2.68 -4.87
N ARG A 73 -8.52 -1.55 -5.58
CA ARG A 73 -7.36 -1.16 -6.41
C ARG A 73 -7.24 0.36 -6.51
N ILE A 74 -6.00 0.83 -6.58
CA ILE A 74 -5.66 2.22 -6.85
C ILE A 74 -4.58 2.32 -7.93
N GLU A 75 -4.71 3.31 -8.81
CA GLU A 75 -3.73 3.66 -9.84
C GLU A 75 -3.20 5.08 -9.60
N THR A 76 -1.87 5.17 -9.41
CA THR A 76 -1.17 6.42 -9.07
C THR A 76 -0.15 6.84 -10.13
N GLN A 77 -0.05 6.12 -11.25
CA GLN A 77 1.05 6.27 -12.22
C GLN A 77 1.00 7.61 -12.96
N ASN A 78 -0.21 8.20 -13.07
CA ASN A 78 -0.43 9.49 -13.71
C ASN A 78 -0.54 10.64 -12.69
N TYR A 79 -0.10 10.43 -11.44
CA TYR A 79 -0.03 11.50 -10.46
C TYR A 79 0.94 12.61 -10.94
N PRO A 80 0.60 13.91 -10.77
CA PRO A 80 -0.59 14.46 -10.10
C PRO A 80 -1.77 14.72 -11.04
N ASP A 81 -1.70 14.32 -12.31
CA ASP A 81 -2.75 14.64 -13.28
C ASP A 81 -4.02 13.84 -13.02
N THR A 82 -3.92 12.59 -12.60
CA THR A 82 -5.08 11.74 -12.34
C THR A 82 -4.78 10.61 -11.37
N ILE A 83 -5.71 10.36 -10.45
CA ILE A 83 -5.81 9.11 -9.69
C ILE A 83 -7.06 8.35 -10.13
N LYS A 84 -6.95 7.02 -10.21
CA LYS A 84 -8.11 6.16 -10.39
C LYS A 84 -8.24 5.19 -9.22
N LEU A 85 -9.45 5.11 -8.67
CA LEU A 85 -9.83 4.18 -7.62
C LEU A 85 -10.82 3.18 -8.22
N TYR A 86 -10.58 1.89 -7.99
CA TYR A 86 -11.49 0.84 -8.40
C TYR A 86 -12.26 0.38 -7.19
N ALA A 87 -13.54 0.72 -7.19
CA ALA A 87 -14.44 0.55 -6.08
C ALA A 87 -15.41 -0.62 -6.31
N ARG A 88 -15.92 -1.20 -5.22
CA ARG A 88 -16.95 -2.23 -5.27
C ARG A 88 -17.99 -1.95 -4.20
N VAL A 89 -19.25 -2.08 -4.58
CA VAL A 89 -20.36 -2.13 -3.64
C VAL A 89 -20.87 -3.55 -3.65
N PHE A 90 -21.03 -4.19 -2.50
CA PHE A 90 -21.46 -5.57 -2.42
C PHE A 90 -22.24 -5.85 -1.14
N ASP A 91 -23.04 -6.92 -1.13
CA ASP A 91 -23.77 -7.34 0.06
C ASP A 91 -22.96 -8.30 0.94
N SER A 92 -23.49 -8.63 2.11
CA SER A 92 -22.86 -9.55 3.08
C SER A 92 -22.65 -10.99 2.56
N ILE A 93 -23.19 -11.34 1.38
CA ILE A 93 -23.11 -12.68 0.77
C ILE A 93 -22.18 -12.68 -0.45
N GLY A 94 -21.70 -11.50 -0.88
CA GLY A 94 -20.74 -11.35 -1.96
C GLY A 94 -21.38 -11.13 -3.33
N HIS A 95 -22.60 -10.59 -3.39
CA HIS A 95 -23.15 -10.06 -4.63
C HIS A 95 -22.58 -8.66 -4.89
N PHE A 96 -21.90 -8.47 -6.02
CA PHE A 96 -21.55 -7.12 -6.48
C PHE A 96 -22.83 -6.38 -6.87
N ILE A 97 -23.07 -5.22 -6.27
CA ILE A 97 -24.22 -4.40 -6.56
C ILE A 97 -23.99 -3.62 -7.83
N THR A 98 -24.91 -3.76 -8.79
CA THR A 98 -24.88 -3.13 -10.11
C THR A 98 -25.90 -2.00 -10.22
N ASN A 99 -25.80 -1.23 -11.30
CA ASN A 99 -26.69 -0.16 -11.70
C ASN A 99 -26.68 1.10 -10.83
N MET A 100 -25.55 1.38 -10.16
CA MET A 100 -25.38 2.57 -9.33
C MET A 100 -24.67 3.72 -10.05
N ALA A 101 -24.07 3.49 -11.22
CA ALA A 101 -23.42 4.55 -12.00
C ALA A 101 -23.57 4.37 -13.51
N ASN A 102 -23.29 5.43 -14.26
CA ASN A 102 -23.33 5.39 -15.72
C ASN A 102 -22.33 4.35 -16.26
N PRO A 103 -22.64 3.65 -17.36
CA PRO A 103 -23.82 3.80 -18.23
C PRO A 103 -25.03 2.94 -17.81
N TYR A 104 -24.92 2.18 -16.72
CA TYR A 104 -25.93 1.18 -16.32
C TYR A 104 -26.90 1.67 -15.26
N LYS A 105 -26.74 2.90 -14.80
CA LYS A 105 -27.55 3.54 -13.77
C LYS A 105 -29.05 3.33 -14.02
N LEU A 106 -29.76 2.75 -13.05
CA LEU A 106 -31.20 2.49 -13.17
C LEU A 106 -32.01 3.78 -12.98
N ASP A 107 -31.79 4.49 -11.87
CA ASP A 107 -32.46 5.74 -11.57
C ASP A 107 -31.52 6.93 -11.92
N PRO A 108 -31.85 7.74 -12.95
CA PRO A 108 -31.02 8.87 -13.33
C PRO A 108 -30.95 9.96 -12.25
N ASP A 109 -31.97 10.09 -11.40
CA ASP A 109 -32.11 11.16 -10.41
C ASP A 109 -31.32 10.89 -9.12
N ILE A 110 -31.00 9.63 -8.83
CA ILE A 110 -30.27 9.24 -7.60
C ILE A 110 -28.76 9.28 -7.84
N ASN A 111 -28.03 10.24 -7.29
CA ASN A 111 -26.57 10.18 -7.30
C ASN A 111 -26.03 9.43 -6.08
N TYR A 112 -25.65 8.17 -6.25
CA TYR A 112 -25.11 7.33 -5.17
C TYR A 112 -23.73 7.78 -4.70
N PHE A 113 -22.84 8.20 -5.61
CA PHE A 113 -21.47 8.61 -5.29
C PHE A 113 -21.43 10.13 -5.13
N LYS A 114 -21.60 10.62 -3.89
CA LYS A 114 -21.78 12.06 -3.64
C LYS A 114 -20.50 12.81 -3.30
N ILE A 115 -19.70 12.25 -2.41
CA ILE A 115 -18.58 12.98 -1.79
C ILE A 115 -17.29 12.18 -1.99
N LEU A 116 -16.24 12.90 -2.34
CA LEU A 116 -14.87 12.42 -2.35
C LEU A 116 -14.01 13.44 -1.60
N GLU A 117 -13.39 12.98 -0.52
CA GLU A 117 -12.50 13.78 0.32
C GLU A 117 -11.10 13.18 0.25
N GLU A 118 -10.08 14.02 0.30
CA GLU A 118 -8.71 13.58 0.40
C GLU A 118 -8.01 14.24 1.58
N TYR A 119 -7.34 13.43 2.38
CA TYR A 119 -6.55 13.86 3.53
C TYR A 119 -5.07 13.77 3.17
N LEU A 120 -4.36 14.87 3.37
CA LEU A 120 -2.92 14.99 3.18
C LEU A 120 -2.20 14.83 4.51
N GLY A 121 -1.16 14.01 4.53
CA GLY A 121 -0.43 13.65 5.75
C GLY A 121 -1.09 12.49 6.50
N LYS A 122 -0.35 11.85 7.40
CA LYS A 122 -0.77 10.61 8.08
C LYS A 122 -0.70 10.66 9.60
N VAL A 123 0.28 11.34 10.17
CA VAL A 123 0.48 11.48 11.62
C VAL A 123 0.55 12.94 12.02
N TYR A 124 1.24 13.76 11.24
CA TYR A 124 1.48 15.17 11.54
C TYR A 124 0.77 16.06 10.53
N ASN A 125 0.09 17.10 11.05
CA ASN A 125 -0.49 18.16 10.22
C ASN A 125 -1.43 17.61 9.12
N ILE A 126 -2.26 16.64 9.51
CA ILE A 126 -3.26 16.01 8.62
C ILE A 126 -4.26 17.08 8.20
N ARG A 127 -4.46 17.24 6.89
CA ARG A 127 -5.33 18.27 6.32
C ARG A 127 -6.33 17.64 5.37
N GLU A 128 -7.60 17.92 5.59
CA GLU A 128 -8.64 17.59 4.62
C GLU A 128 -8.60 18.59 3.45
N VAL A 129 -8.66 18.04 2.24
CA VAL A 129 -8.75 18.76 0.98
C VAL A 129 -9.95 18.19 0.22
N PRO A 130 -11.04 18.96 0.07
CA PRO A 130 -12.20 18.49 -0.68
C PRO A 130 -11.84 18.36 -2.16
N ILE A 131 -12.34 17.30 -2.81
CA ILE A 131 -12.21 17.12 -4.25
C ILE A 131 -13.44 17.71 -4.93
N GLU A 132 -13.26 18.84 -5.59
CA GLU A 132 -14.38 19.57 -6.21
C GLU A 132 -15.10 18.76 -7.30
N ASN A 133 -14.35 17.97 -8.07
CA ASN A 133 -14.88 17.21 -9.20
C ASN A 133 -14.23 15.83 -9.28
N PHE A 134 -15.08 14.81 -9.44
CA PHE A 134 -14.68 13.44 -9.76
C PHE A 134 -15.74 12.80 -10.65
N THR A 135 -15.36 11.74 -11.35
CA THR A 135 -16.28 10.97 -12.20
C THR A 135 -16.37 9.54 -11.72
N VAL A 136 -17.55 8.93 -11.81
CA VAL A 136 -17.75 7.51 -11.53
C VAL A 136 -18.35 6.83 -12.76
N ARG A 137 -17.74 5.73 -13.18
CA ARG A 137 -18.23 4.88 -14.26
C ARG A 137 -18.34 3.44 -13.77
N GLU A 138 -19.49 2.82 -13.97
CA GLU A 138 -19.69 1.39 -13.71
C GLU A 138 -19.20 0.56 -14.89
N PHE A 139 -18.41 -0.47 -14.63
CA PHE A 139 -18.01 -1.49 -15.60
C PHE A 139 -18.67 -2.81 -15.26
N GLY A 140 -19.13 -3.54 -16.29
CA GLY A 140 -19.77 -4.83 -16.11
C GLY A 140 -19.61 -5.76 -17.31
N ALA A 141 -20.41 -6.82 -17.36
CA ALA A 141 -20.28 -7.88 -18.38
C ALA A 141 -20.37 -7.39 -19.84
N LYS A 142 -21.15 -6.33 -20.11
CA LYS A 142 -21.43 -5.87 -21.49
C LYS A 142 -20.33 -5.00 -22.09
N ASP A 143 -19.53 -4.34 -21.26
CA ASP A 143 -18.46 -3.41 -21.66
C ASP A 143 -17.14 -3.71 -20.94
N SER A 144 -17.00 -4.94 -20.48
CA SER A 144 -15.75 -5.42 -19.90
C SER A 144 -14.64 -5.40 -20.96
N ILE A 145 -13.46 -4.97 -20.53
CA ILE A 145 -12.27 -4.84 -21.37
C ILE A 145 -11.47 -6.16 -21.38
N PRO A 146 -10.65 -6.41 -22.43
CA PRO A 146 -9.75 -7.55 -22.44
C PRO A 146 -8.64 -7.43 -21.40
N TYR A 147 -8.18 -8.57 -20.89
CA TYR A 147 -7.01 -8.64 -20.01
C TYR A 147 -5.98 -9.67 -20.49
N ASN A 148 -4.72 -9.38 -20.20
CA ASN A 148 -3.64 -10.37 -20.22
C ASN A 148 -3.40 -10.80 -18.76
N ILE A 149 -3.72 -12.05 -18.43
CA ILE A 149 -3.65 -12.56 -17.06
C ILE A 149 -2.65 -13.70 -17.00
N ILE A 150 -1.71 -13.66 -16.05
CA ILE A 150 -0.84 -14.80 -15.75
C ILE A 150 -1.12 -15.26 -14.33
N LEU A 151 -1.55 -16.51 -14.19
CA LEU A 151 -1.66 -17.17 -12.89
C LEU A 151 -0.33 -17.85 -12.57
N THR A 152 0.24 -17.54 -11.42
CA THR A 152 1.53 -18.02 -10.95
C THR A 152 1.30 -18.75 -9.63
N VAL A 153 1.63 -20.04 -9.59
CA VAL A 153 1.35 -20.86 -8.41
C VAL A 153 2.63 -21.45 -7.84
N ASP A 154 2.82 -21.26 -6.54
CA ASP A 154 3.91 -21.88 -5.79
C ASP A 154 3.71 -23.40 -5.69
N TYR A 155 4.65 -24.16 -6.24
CA TYR A 155 4.73 -25.63 -6.26
C TYR A 155 5.80 -26.14 -5.28
N SER A 156 6.08 -25.36 -4.24
CA SER A 156 6.87 -25.80 -3.09
C SER A 156 6.17 -26.92 -2.31
N GLY A 157 6.95 -27.65 -1.50
CA GLY A 157 6.46 -28.75 -0.68
C GLY A 157 5.39 -28.32 0.34
N SER A 158 5.44 -27.10 0.84
CA SER A 158 4.48 -26.56 1.81
C SER A 158 3.08 -26.33 1.22
N MET A 159 2.98 -26.13 -0.08
CA MET A 159 1.71 -25.94 -0.78
C MET A 159 1.01 -27.25 -1.18
N THR A 160 1.66 -28.41 -0.99
CA THR A 160 1.12 -29.72 -1.40
C THR A 160 -0.26 -30.03 -0.82
N GLY A 161 -0.52 -29.61 0.42
CA GLY A 161 -1.80 -29.82 1.10
C GLY A 161 -3.00 -29.08 0.47
N VAL A 162 -2.74 -28.08 -0.38
CA VAL A 162 -3.77 -27.24 -1.04
C VAL A 162 -3.79 -27.35 -2.57
N MET A 163 -2.96 -28.21 -3.16
CA MET A 163 -2.87 -28.35 -4.62
C MET A 163 -4.20 -28.69 -5.29
N ASP A 164 -5.06 -29.48 -4.65
CA ASP A 164 -6.40 -29.78 -5.17
C ASP A 164 -7.30 -28.53 -5.21
N ALA A 165 -7.20 -27.68 -4.19
CA ALA A 165 -7.95 -26.43 -4.12
C ALA A 165 -7.44 -25.42 -5.16
N ILE A 166 -6.13 -25.31 -5.33
CA ILE A 166 -5.48 -24.56 -6.42
C ILE A 166 -5.95 -25.07 -7.78
N SER A 167 -5.97 -26.39 -8.01
CA SER A 167 -6.40 -26.97 -9.28
C SER A 167 -7.88 -26.68 -9.54
N THR A 168 -8.71 -26.77 -8.51
CA THR A 168 -10.14 -26.45 -8.58
C THR A 168 -10.36 -24.97 -8.89
N GLY A 169 -9.67 -24.09 -8.16
CA GLY A 169 -9.71 -22.64 -8.36
C GLY A 169 -9.19 -22.20 -9.73
N THR A 170 -8.11 -22.81 -10.22
CA THR A 170 -7.56 -22.54 -11.56
C THR A 170 -8.55 -22.95 -12.65
N ASN A 171 -9.15 -24.14 -12.55
CA ASN A 171 -10.17 -24.58 -13.50
C ASN A 171 -11.39 -23.65 -13.47
N LEU A 172 -11.86 -23.25 -12.28
CA LEU A 172 -12.92 -22.26 -12.11
C LEU A 172 -12.56 -20.92 -12.77
N PHE A 173 -11.39 -20.37 -12.50
CA PHE A 173 -10.92 -19.11 -13.07
C PHE A 173 -10.92 -19.13 -14.60
N VAL A 174 -10.31 -20.17 -15.19
CA VAL A 174 -10.28 -20.33 -16.66
C VAL A 174 -11.69 -20.55 -17.21
N SER A 175 -12.58 -21.22 -16.47
CA SER A 175 -13.96 -21.42 -16.89
C SER A 175 -14.77 -20.12 -16.98
N LEU A 176 -14.46 -19.14 -16.13
CA LEU A 176 -15.10 -17.82 -16.09
C LEU A 176 -14.59 -16.89 -17.20
N LYS A 177 -13.49 -17.24 -17.87
CA LYS A 177 -12.82 -16.36 -18.83
C LYS A 177 -13.75 -15.91 -19.97
N MET A 178 -13.63 -14.65 -20.40
CA MET A 178 -14.27 -14.16 -21.63
C MET A 178 -13.42 -14.55 -22.84
N GLU A 179 -14.00 -14.59 -24.03
CA GLU A 179 -13.31 -15.06 -25.25
C GLU A 179 -12.09 -14.21 -25.62
N TYR A 180 -12.15 -12.91 -25.33
CA TYR A 180 -11.09 -11.95 -25.66
C TYR A 180 -9.90 -11.98 -24.67
N ASP A 181 -10.05 -12.59 -23.50
CA ASP A 181 -9.00 -12.67 -22.49
C ASP A 181 -7.90 -13.65 -22.87
N ARG A 182 -6.68 -13.26 -22.56
CA ARG A 182 -5.52 -14.16 -22.59
C ARG A 182 -5.19 -14.62 -21.19
N ILE A 183 -5.06 -15.92 -20.99
CA ILE A 183 -4.63 -16.50 -19.71
C ILE A 183 -3.39 -17.35 -19.94
N GLY A 184 -2.33 -17.09 -19.17
CA GLY A 184 -1.16 -17.93 -19.00
C GLY A 184 -1.16 -18.56 -17.62
N ILE A 185 -0.56 -19.73 -17.48
CA ILE A 185 -0.42 -20.43 -16.19
C ILE A 185 1.03 -20.85 -16.04
N THR A 186 1.62 -20.43 -14.93
CA THR A 186 2.98 -20.78 -14.54
C THR A 186 2.99 -21.34 -13.14
N THR A 187 4.01 -22.13 -12.85
CA THR A 187 4.27 -22.65 -11.51
C THR A 187 5.73 -22.41 -11.19
N PHE A 188 6.09 -22.37 -9.92
CA PHE A 188 7.48 -22.20 -9.55
C PHE A 188 7.86 -23.03 -8.33
N ASN A 189 9.14 -23.35 -8.26
CA ASN A 189 9.80 -23.83 -7.06
C ASN A 189 11.15 -23.08 -6.94
N LYS A 190 12.27 -23.72 -7.24
CA LYS A 190 13.56 -23.10 -7.58
C LYS A 190 13.55 -22.40 -8.94
N THR A 191 12.78 -22.89 -9.90
CA THR A 191 12.69 -22.33 -11.27
C THR A 191 11.24 -22.21 -11.69
N THR A 192 10.95 -21.22 -12.54
CA THR A 192 9.63 -21.05 -13.14
C THR A 192 9.41 -22.04 -14.28
N ASP A 193 8.25 -22.69 -14.27
CA ASP A 193 7.78 -23.60 -15.31
C ASP A 193 6.49 -23.06 -15.94
N VAL A 194 6.49 -22.91 -17.26
CA VAL A 194 5.33 -22.43 -18.02
C VAL A 194 4.43 -23.61 -18.37
N LYS A 195 3.38 -23.80 -17.56
CA LYS A 195 2.37 -24.84 -17.81
C LYS A 195 1.55 -24.54 -19.04
N VAL A 196 1.10 -23.29 -19.17
CA VAL A 196 0.31 -22.79 -20.28
C VAL A 196 0.86 -21.43 -20.72
N PRO A 197 1.28 -21.27 -21.99
CA PRO A 197 1.67 -19.97 -22.51
C PRO A 197 0.45 -19.03 -22.56
N LEU A 198 0.69 -17.73 -22.55
CA LEU A 198 -0.38 -16.74 -22.59
C LEU A 198 -1.20 -16.87 -23.90
N MET A 199 -2.47 -17.28 -23.80
CA MET A 199 -3.29 -17.62 -24.97
C MET A 199 -4.79 -17.41 -24.74
N LYS A 200 -5.60 -17.45 -25.81
CA LYS A 200 -7.05 -17.16 -25.75
C LYS A 200 -7.94 -18.42 -25.70
N GLU A 201 -7.49 -19.55 -26.20
CA GLU A 201 -8.36 -20.72 -26.43
C GLU A 201 -8.65 -21.46 -25.12
N LYS A 202 -9.85 -21.24 -24.57
CA LYS A 202 -10.30 -21.80 -23.26
C LYS A 202 -10.02 -23.29 -23.11
N ASP A 203 -10.48 -24.10 -24.07
CA ASP A 203 -10.38 -25.56 -23.98
C ASP A 203 -8.92 -26.04 -24.05
N LYS A 204 -8.09 -25.34 -24.82
CA LYS A 204 -6.66 -25.64 -24.94
C LYS A 204 -5.90 -25.27 -23.67
N ILE A 205 -6.26 -24.16 -23.02
CA ILE A 205 -5.72 -23.78 -21.69
C ILE A 205 -6.02 -24.88 -20.68
N LEU A 206 -7.30 -25.29 -20.56
CA LEU A 206 -7.72 -26.33 -19.63
C LEU A 206 -7.05 -27.68 -19.93
N SER A 207 -6.93 -28.06 -21.20
CA SER A 207 -6.27 -29.30 -21.62
C SER A 207 -4.78 -29.30 -21.25
N LEU A 208 -4.05 -28.24 -21.60
CA LEU A 208 -2.62 -28.12 -21.30
C LEU A 208 -2.35 -28.09 -19.80
N TYR A 209 -3.17 -27.34 -19.05
CA TYR A 209 -3.04 -27.26 -17.59
C TYR A 209 -3.24 -28.63 -16.94
N ASN A 210 -4.35 -29.32 -17.24
CA ASN A 210 -4.66 -30.61 -16.63
C ASN A 210 -3.63 -31.70 -16.99
N LEU A 211 -2.99 -31.62 -18.16
CA LEU A 211 -1.90 -32.52 -18.55
C LEU A 211 -0.61 -32.30 -17.72
N ARG A 212 -0.33 -31.06 -17.30
CA ARG A 212 0.98 -30.65 -16.74
C ARG A 212 0.96 -30.30 -15.25
N LYS A 213 -0.23 -30.17 -14.63
CA LYS A 213 -0.40 -29.68 -13.26
C LYS A 213 0.29 -30.51 -12.16
N ASN A 214 0.64 -31.76 -12.41
CA ASN A 214 1.31 -32.62 -11.41
C ASN A 214 2.85 -32.63 -11.57
N GLN A 215 3.40 -31.85 -12.48
CA GLN A 215 4.85 -31.82 -12.77
C GLN A 215 5.54 -30.69 -12.00
N GLY A 216 6.78 -30.92 -11.58
CA GLY A 216 7.65 -29.83 -11.10
C GLY A 216 7.43 -29.39 -9.64
N ILE A 217 6.93 -30.27 -8.76
CA ILE A 217 6.91 -29.99 -7.32
C ILE A 217 8.35 -30.02 -6.78
N GLY A 218 8.72 -29.02 -5.98
CA GLY A 218 10.08 -28.86 -5.46
C GLY A 218 10.12 -28.46 -3.99
N LEU A 219 11.32 -28.35 -3.41
CA LEU A 219 11.53 -28.04 -1.99
C LEU A 219 11.73 -26.54 -1.70
N PHE A 220 11.94 -25.71 -2.72
CA PHE A 220 12.27 -24.29 -2.59
C PHE A 220 11.15 -23.40 -3.13
N SER A 221 11.11 -22.15 -2.67
CA SER A 221 10.18 -21.12 -3.16
C SER A 221 10.97 -19.88 -3.58
N ALA A 222 11.03 -19.63 -4.89
CA ALA A 222 11.67 -18.47 -5.52
C ALA A 222 10.61 -17.53 -6.10
N VAL A 223 9.85 -16.88 -5.22
CA VAL A 223 8.70 -16.02 -5.56
C VAL A 223 9.13 -14.85 -6.45
N TYR A 224 10.17 -14.12 -6.08
CA TYR A 224 10.64 -12.93 -6.79
C TYR A 224 11.23 -13.27 -8.16
N ASP A 225 12.04 -14.33 -8.26
CA ASP A 225 12.55 -14.79 -9.55
C ASP A 225 11.40 -15.24 -10.49
N ALA A 226 10.34 -15.83 -9.92
CA ALA A 226 9.15 -16.20 -10.68
C ALA A 226 8.34 -14.99 -11.15
N VAL A 227 8.16 -13.98 -10.29
CA VAL A 227 7.56 -12.70 -10.68
C VAL A 227 8.36 -12.04 -11.80
N ALA A 228 9.68 -11.99 -11.67
CA ALA A 228 10.58 -11.42 -12.69
C ALA A 228 10.43 -12.11 -14.05
N THR A 229 10.40 -13.44 -14.04
CA THR A 229 10.23 -14.25 -15.24
C THR A 229 8.86 -14.02 -15.89
N ASN A 230 7.81 -13.92 -15.08
CA ASN A 230 6.44 -13.75 -15.57
C ASN A 230 6.15 -12.33 -16.06
N ILE A 231 6.86 -11.32 -15.55
CA ILE A 231 6.85 -9.97 -16.14
C ILE A 231 7.29 -10.03 -17.61
N ASN A 232 8.34 -10.77 -17.94
CA ASN A 232 8.83 -10.89 -19.32
C ASN A 232 7.83 -11.59 -20.25
N MET A 233 6.93 -12.43 -19.72
CA MET A 233 5.89 -13.06 -20.52
C MET A 233 4.86 -12.06 -21.07
N PHE A 234 4.80 -10.84 -20.51
CA PHE A 234 3.95 -9.76 -21.04
C PHE A 234 4.61 -8.93 -22.15
N GLU A 235 5.91 -9.06 -22.41
CA GLU A 235 6.65 -8.20 -23.36
C GLU A 235 6.00 -8.14 -24.75
N ASN A 236 5.45 -9.26 -25.23
CA ASN A 236 4.83 -9.36 -26.56
C ASN A 236 3.31 -9.11 -26.55
N THR A 237 2.76 -8.59 -25.44
CA THR A 237 1.33 -8.29 -25.33
C THR A 237 1.03 -6.85 -25.72
N PRO A 238 -0.15 -6.57 -26.32
CA PRO A 238 -0.55 -5.21 -26.64
C PRO A 238 -0.52 -4.31 -25.40
N VAL A 239 0.10 -3.14 -25.53
CA VAL A 239 0.32 -2.18 -24.42
C VAL A 239 -0.99 -1.57 -23.92
N ASP A 240 -2.01 -1.50 -24.77
CA ASP A 240 -3.34 -1.00 -24.47
C ASP A 240 -4.24 -1.99 -23.71
N VAL A 241 -3.79 -3.25 -23.56
CA VAL A 241 -4.52 -4.29 -22.85
C VAL A 241 -3.92 -4.48 -21.45
N PRO A 242 -4.68 -4.24 -20.37
CA PRO A 242 -4.18 -4.36 -19.00
C PRO A 242 -3.51 -5.71 -18.72
N ARG A 243 -2.40 -5.65 -17.97
CA ARG A 243 -1.57 -6.79 -17.59
C ARG A 243 -1.77 -7.09 -16.11
N VAL A 244 -2.18 -8.31 -15.79
CA VAL A 244 -2.43 -8.75 -14.41
C VAL A 244 -1.64 -10.01 -14.12
N LEU A 245 -0.78 -9.94 -13.10
CA LEU A 245 -0.04 -11.08 -12.59
C LEU A 245 -0.66 -11.51 -11.26
N VAL A 246 -1.18 -12.73 -11.18
CA VAL A 246 -1.69 -13.30 -9.93
C VAL A 246 -0.65 -14.26 -9.37
N VAL A 247 -0.23 -14.08 -8.12
CA VAL A 247 0.80 -14.87 -7.46
C VAL A 247 0.21 -15.55 -6.23
N PHE A 248 0.12 -16.88 -6.26
CA PHE A 248 -0.28 -17.70 -5.13
C PHE A 248 0.97 -18.28 -4.48
N SER A 249 1.19 -17.96 -3.21
CA SER A 249 2.34 -18.45 -2.43
C SER A 249 2.01 -18.46 -0.94
N ASP A 250 2.76 -19.22 -0.18
CA ASP A 250 2.79 -19.16 1.28
C ASP A 250 3.90 -18.22 1.79
N GLY A 251 4.40 -17.28 0.97
CA GLY A 251 5.09 -16.06 1.42
C GLY A 251 6.58 -16.19 1.77
N ASP A 252 7.11 -17.39 1.95
CA ASP A 252 8.53 -17.60 2.30
C ASP A 252 9.41 -17.67 1.04
N ASP A 253 9.73 -16.52 0.46
CA ASP A 253 10.83 -16.46 -0.51
C ASP A 253 12.16 -16.73 0.21
N ASN A 254 12.77 -17.87 -0.12
CA ASN A 254 14.01 -18.33 0.51
C ASN A 254 15.14 -18.58 -0.50
N TYR A 255 14.94 -18.19 -1.77
CA TYR A 255 15.86 -18.56 -2.84
C TYR A 255 16.12 -17.46 -3.87
N SER A 256 15.24 -16.47 -3.99
CA SER A 256 15.36 -15.49 -5.06
C SER A 256 16.60 -14.62 -4.95
N LYS A 257 17.11 -14.19 -6.10
CA LYS A 257 18.24 -13.25 -6.22
C LYS A 257 17.79 -11.84 -6.53
N GLU A 258 16.55 -11.70 -7.02
CA GLU A 258 15.92 -10.43 -7.31
C GLU A 258 15.58 -9.66 -6.04
N SER A 259 15.68 -8.33 -6.10
CA SER A 259 15.18 -7.46 -5.03
C SER A 259 13.73 -7.08 -5.31
N ILE A 260 12.91 -7.03 -4.26
CA ILE A 260 11.51 -6.63 -4.37
C ILE A 260 11.34 -5.24 -4.99
N GLY A 261 12.25 -4.30 -4.68
CA GLY A 261 12.22 -2.94 -5.22
C GLY A 261 12.34 -2.91 -6.73
N ASN A 262 13.32 -3.62 -7.29
CA ASN A 262 13.51 -3.71 -8.74
C ASN A 262 12.27 -4.31 -9.43
N LEU A 263 11.64 -5.31 -8.81
CA LEU A 263 10.44 -5.93 -9.37
C LEU A 263 9.24 -4.97 -9.38
N ILE A 264 9.03 -4.24 -8.29
CA ILE A 264 7.94 -3.26 -8.21
C ILE A 264 8.16 -2.15 -9.23
N GLU A 265 9.38 -1.61 -9.34
CA GLU A 265 9.71 -0.58 -10.33
C GLU A 265 9.48 -1.08 -11.77
N LYS A 266 9.96 -2.28 -12.08
CA LYS A 266 9.76 -2.89 -13.40
C LYS A 266 8.28 -3.13 -13.70
N ALA A 267 7.52 -3.65 -12.73
CA ALA A 267 6.08 -3.85 -12.88
C ALA A 267 5.32 -2.53 -13.09
N LYS A 268 5.70 -1.45 -12.38
CA LYS A 268 5.13 -0.11 -12.58
C LYS A 268 5.43 0.44 -13.98
N GLN A 269 6.67 0.31 -14.45
CA GLN A 269 7.08 0.75 -15.79
C GLN A 269 6.30 0.02 -16.89
N GLU A 270 6.09 -1.29 -16.72
CA GLU A 270 5.37 -2.14 -17.67
C GLU A 270 3.85 -2.16 -17.47
N GLN A 271 3.32 -1.34 -16.55
CA GLN A 271 1.90 -1.26 -16.19
C GLN A 271 1.27 -2.62 -15.83
N ILE A 272 1.99 -3.42 -15.04
CA ILE A 272 1.57 -4.73 -14.57
C ILE A 272 1.03 -4.62 -13.16
N HIS A 273 -0.21 -5.03 -12.96
CA HIS A 273 -0.84 -5.10 -11.63
C HIS A 273 -0.61 -6.48 -11.00
N ILE A 274 0.00 -6.53 -9.81
CA ILE A 274 0.28 -7.79 -9.13
C ILE A 274 -0.77 -8.08 -8.05
N PHE A 275 -1.50 -9.18 -8.20
CA PHE A 275 -2.45 -9.67 -7.22
C PHE A 275 -1.75 -10.78 -6.43
N ALA A 276 -1.48 -10.54 -5.15
CA ALA A 276 -0.78 -11.50 -4.31
C ALA A 276 -1.77 -12.24 -3.40
N VAL A 277 -1.67 -13.55 -3.36
CA VAL A 277 -2.53 -14.43 -2.56
C VAL A 277 -1.64 -15.23 -1.63
N ALA A 278 -1.66 -14.88 -0.35
CA ALA A 278 -1.00 -15.62 0.71
C ALA A 278 -1.91 -16.75 1.22
N PHE A 279 -1.37 -17.96 1.36
CA PHE A 279 -2.07 -19.06 2.02
C PHE A 279 -1.41 -19.40 3.37
N GLY A 280 -2.22 -19.54 4.42
CA GLY A 280 -1.78 -19.94 5.75
C GLY A 280 -1.14 -18.83 6.58
N TYR A 281 -0.37 -19.24 7.60
CA TYR A 281 0.31 -18.34 8.54
C TYR A 281 1.73 -18.04 8.04
N SER A 282 1.84 -17.11 7.09
CA SER A 282 3.11 -16.75 6.46
C SER A 282 3.53 -15.30 6.72
N LYS A 283 4.82 -15.02 6.54
CA LYS A 283 5.34 -13.65 6.43
C LYS A 283 4.89 -13.08 5.09
N ASP A 284 3.89 -12.21 5.12
CA ASP A 284 3.23 -11.73 3.91
C ASP A 284 3.56 -10.27 3.56
N GLU A 285 4.41 -9.59 4.35
CA GLU A 285 4.79 -8.18 4.16
C GLU A 285 5.26 -7.87 2.73
N ASN A 286 6.14 -8.70 2.17
CA ASN A 286 6.65 -8.50 0.81
C ASN A 286 5.58 -8.75 -0.27
N LEU A 287 4.69 -9.71 -0.06
CA LEU A 287 3.55 -9.93 -0.96
C LEU A 287 2.58 -8.75 -0.92
N ARG A 288 2.40 -8.13 0.27
CA ARG A 288 1.62 -6.89 0.43
C ARG A 288 2.23 -5.74 -0.35
N TYR A 289 3.55 -5.55 -0.24
CA TYR A 289 4.24 -4.50 -0.98
C TYR A 289 4.14 -4.69 -2.50
N LEU A 290 4.35 -5.92 -2.99
CA LEU A 290 4.16 -6.23 -4.41
C LEU A 290 2.76 -5.83 -4.88
N ALA A 291 1.72 -6.19 -4.13
CA ALA A 291 0.35 -5.87 -4.50
C ALA A 291 0.06 -4.36 -4.42
N GLN A 292 0.34 -3.74 -3.28
CA GLN A 292 0.02 -2.34 -3.01
C GLN A 292 0.69 -1.40 -4.02
N TYR A 293 1.99 -1.56 -4.25
CA TYR A 293 2.78 -0.59 -5.02
C TYR A 293 2.75 -0.83 -6.54
N THR A 294 2.18 -1.95 -6.99
CA THR A 294 1.88 -2.19 -8.43
C THR A 294 0.42 -1.91 -8.79
N GLY A 295 -0.37 -1.44 -7.82
CA GLY A 295 -1.79 -1.19 -8.01
C GLY A 295 -2.57 -2.49 -8.24
N GLY A 296 -2.21 -3.56 -7.54
CA GLY A 296 -3.01 -4.79 -7.43
C GLY A 296 -3.63 -4.94 -6.04
N LYS A 297 -3.97 -6.17 -5.66
CA LYS A 297 -4.63 -6.48 -4.38
C LYS A 297 -3.98 -7.66 -3.68
N PHE A 298 -3.86 -7.55 -2.36
CA PHE A 298 -3.43 -8.64 -1.51
C PHE A 298 -4.64 -9.41 -0.96
N TYR A 299 -4.52 -10.74 -0.92
CA TYR A 299 -5.49 -11.66 -0.32
C TYR A 299 -4.79 -12.58 0.67
N LYS A 300 -5.48 -12.93 1.77
CA LYS A 300 -5.07 -13.98 2.69
C LYS A 300 -6.14 -15.06 2.76
N ALA A 301 -5.73 -16.30 2.54
CA ALA A 301 -6.59 -17.47 2.65
C ALA A 301 -6.11 -18.34 3.82
N TYR A 302 -7.04 -18.71 4.69
CA TYR A 302 -6.80 -19.65 5.79
C TYR A 302 -7.37 -21.04 5.48
N THR A 303 -8.35 -21.12 4.59
CA THR A 303 -9.02 -22.37 4.21
C THR A 303 -8.98 -22.62 2.69
N LYS A 304 -9.23 -23.87 2.30
CA LYS A 304 -9.30 -24.29 0.88
C LYS A 304 -10.48 -23.62 0.17
N GLU A 305 -11.58 -23.44 0.88
CA GLU A 305 -12.81 -22.83 0.40
C GLU A 305 -12.62 -21.33 0.14
N GLU A 306 -11.93 -20.62 1.04
CA GLU A 306 -11.53 -19.22 0.83
C GLU A 306 -10.60 -19.10 -0.37
N LEU A 307 -9.62 -19.99 -0.51
CA LEU A 307 -8.70 -19.99 -1.63
C LEU A 307 -9.45 -20.11 -2.98
N ILE A 308 -10.41 -21.02 -3.10
CA ILE A 308 -11.26 -21.14 -4.30
C ILE A 308 -12.10 -19.88 -4.52
N SER A 309 -12.60 -19.27 -3.43
CA SER A 309 -13.39 -18.05 -3.49
C SER A 309 -12.57 -16.85 -3.98
N ILE A 310 -11.29 -16.76 -3.62
CA ILE A 310 -10.36 -15.73 -4.09
C ILE A 310 -10.15 -15.81 -5.60
N PHE A 311 -10.00 -17.01 -6.19
CA PHE A 311 -9.93 -17.15 -7.64
C PHE A 311 -11.15 -16.50 -8.33
N ARG A 312 -12.35 -16.76 -7.79
CA ARG A 312 -13.58 -16.16 -8.31
C ARG A 312 -13.60 -14.64 -8.11
N ASP A 313 -13.28 -14.17 -6.91
CA ASP A 313 -13.27 -12.74 -6.57
C ASP A 313 -12.31 -11.93 -7.45
N ILE A 314 -11.09 -12.44 -7.68
CA ILE A 314 -10.12 -11.79 -8.55
C ILE A 314 -10.72 -11.62 -9.95
N TYR A 315 -11.23 -12.70 -10.53
CA TYR A 315 -11.78 -12.64 -11.88
C TYR A 315 -13.01 -11.71 -11.95
N MET A 316 -13.92 -11.81 -10.97
CA MET A 316 -15.09 -10.93 -10.88
C MET A 316 -14.71 -9.46 -10.71
N SER A 317 -13.71 -9.15 -9.88
CA SER A 317 -13.27 -7.76 -9.63
C SER A 317 -12.57 -7.14 -10.84
N LEU A 318 -12.01 -7.95 -11.75
CA LEU A 318 -11.53 -7.47 -13.06
C LEU A 318 -12.66 -7.23 -14.08
N ARG A 319 -13.90 -7.61 -13.76
CA ARG A 319 -15.07 -7.51 -14.66
C ARG A 319 -16.09 -6.50 -14.18
N TYR A 320 -16.28 -6.42 -12.87
CA TYR A 320 -17.30 -5.61 -12.22
C TYR A 320 -16.64 -4.69 -11.20
N TYR A 321 -16.70 -3.40 -11.47
CA TYR A 321 -16.16 -2.36 -10.59
C TYR A 321 -16.73 -1.00 -10.95
N TYR A 322 -16.65 -0.08 -9.99
CA TYR A 322 -16.87 1.34 -10.20
C TYR A 322 -15.52 2.04 -10.32
N LEU A 323 -15.27 2.66 -11.46
CA LEU A 323 -14.07 3.46 -11.69
C LEU A 323 -14.33 4.88 -11.24
N VAL A 324 -13.77 5.25 -10.09
CA VAL A 324 -13.75 6.62 -9.58
C VAL A 324 -12.47 7.28 -10.08
N THR A 325 -12.59 8.39 -10.81
CA THR A 325 -11.44 9.12 -11.37
C THR A 325 -11.50 10.58 -10.93
N TYR A 326 -10.37 11.12 -10.48
CA TYR A 326 -10.30 12.50 -10.00
C TYR A 326 -8.89 13.10 -10.13
N HIS A 327 -8.79 14.42 -9.98
CA HIS A 327 -7.53 15.15 -9.96
C HIS A 327 -7.08 15.39 -8.51
N PRO A 328 -5.98 14.78 -8.05
CA PRO A 328 -5.52 14.94 -6.67
C PRO A 328 -4.81 16.29 -6.43
N PRO A 329 -4.81 16.82 -5.19
CA PRO A 329 -3.92 17.90 -4.80
C PRO A 329 -2.45 17.46 -4.88
N LYS A 330 -1.58 18.40 -5.24
CA LYS A 330 -0.12 18.17 -5.24
C LYS A 330 0.42 18.22 -3.81
N TYR A 331 1.04 17.13 -3.37
CA TYR A 331 1.58 16.94 -2.04
C TYR A 331 2.63 15.84 -2.07
N TRP A 332 3.73 16.01 -1.33
CA TRP A 332 4.76 14.98 -1.21
C TRP A 332 4.54 14.24 0.11
N GLY A 333 4.07 13.00 0.06
CA GLY A 333 3.83 12.21 1.28
C GLY A 333 2.61 11.32 1.19
N TYR A 334 1.97 11.09 2.33
CA TYR A 334 0.81 10.23 2.42
C TYR A 334 -0.48 10.95 2.02
N HIS A 335 -1.29 10.24 1.26
CA HIS A 335 -2.62 10.61 0.84
C HIS A 335 -3.60 9.54 1.32
N LYS A 336 -4.70 9.96 1.93
CA LYS A 336 -5.84 9.09 2.24
C LYS A 336 -7.09 9.63 1.58
N VAL A 337 -7.68 8.85 0.69
CA VAL A 337 -8.90 9.22 -0.03
C VAL A 337 -10.07 8.51 0.61
N ARG A 338 -11.18 9.22 0.81
CA ARG A 338 -12.44 8.67 1.29
C ARG A 338 -13.56 9.03 0.34
N SER A 339 -14.28 8.02 -0.13
CA SER A 339 -15.50 8.20 -0.93
C SER A 339 -16.70 7.78 -0.12
N TYR A 340 -17.78 8.57 -0.19
CA TYR A 340 -19.02 8.30 0.51
C TYR A 340 -20.13 7.94 -0.48
N LEU A 341 -20.92 6.94 -0.12
CA LEU A 341 -22.15 6.57 -0.79
C LEU A 341 -23.36 7.05 -0.03
N ASP A 342 -24.30 7.61 -0.79
CA ASP A 342 -25.65 7.92 -0.33
C ASP A 342 -26.61 6.88 -0.90
N ILE A 343 -27.09 5.98 -0.03
CA ILE A 343 -28.01 4.92 -0.39
C ILE A 343 -29.41 5.32 0.11
N PRO A 344 -30.42 5.46 -0.77
CA PRO A 344 -31.80 5.68 -0.36
C PRO A 344 -32.26 4.63 0.66
N GLU A 345 -33.11 5.05 1.61
CA GLU A 345 -33.66 4.18 2.67
C GLU A 345 -32.64 3.67 3.71
N ARG A 346 -31.36 3.98 3.54
CA ARG A 346 -30.32 3.73 4.54
C ARG A 346 -30.14 4.96 5.43
N HIS A 347 -29.95 4.74 6.73
CA HIS A 347 -29.84 5.82 7.73
C HIS A 347 -28.40 6.22 8.07
N ASP A 348 -27.42 5.34 7.80
CA ASP A 348 -25.99 5.58 7.94
C ASP A 348 -25.32 5.76 6.58
N THR A 349 -24.19 6.45 6.57
CA THR A 349 -23.40 6.70 5.36
C THR A 349 -22.35 5.61 5.18
N LEU A 350 -22.38 4.93 4.02
CA LEU A 350 -21.32 4.01 3.64
C LEU A 350 -20.14 4.79 3.08
N TYR A 351 -18.93 4.34 3.39
CA TYR A 351 -17.73 4.94 2.82
C TYR A 351 -16.67 3.86 2.52
N ALA A 352 -15.81 4.17 1.56
CA ALA A 352 -14.62 3.40 1.23
C ALA A 352 -13.39 4.31 1.37
N GLU A 353 -12.28 3.72 1.80
CA GLU A 353 -11.01 4.43 1.95
C GLU A 353 -9.89 3.75 1.15
N ALA A 354 -8.96 4.56 0.66
CA ALA A 354 -7.74 4.11 0.01
C ALA A 354 -6.59 5.02 0.43
N GLU A 355 -5.39 4.44 0.57
CA GLU A 355 -4.17 5.20 0.87
C GLU A 355 -3.15 5.03 -0.24
N TYR A 356 -2.40 6.09 -0.51
CA TYR A 356 -1.21 6.03 -1.35
C TYR A 356 -0.14 7.00 -0.86
N ASN A 357 1.11 6.76 -1.28
CA ASN A 357 2.25 7.58 -0.90
C ASN A 357 2.96 8.08 -2.16
N THR A 358 3.13 9.40 -2.25
CA THR A 358 3.78 10.12 -3.36
C THR A 358 5.19 10.58 -3.02
N SER A 359 5.66 10.34 -1.79
CA SER A 359 7.05 10.59 -1.43
C SER A 359 8.01 9.72 -2.22
N ASP A 360 9.25 10.16 -2.37
CA ASP A 360 10.31 9.40 -3.04
C ASP A 360 10.92 8.31 -2.14
N LEU A 361 10.33 8.10 -0.95
CA LEU A 361 10.78 7.20 0.09
C LEU A 361 9.96 5.91 0.09
N MET A 362 10.47 4.88 -0.56
CA MET A 362 9.81 3.58 -0.68
C MET A 362 10.24 2.63 0.44
N PRO A 363 9.36 1.71 0.90
CA PRO A 363 9.69 0.72 1.94
C PRO A 363 10.98 -0.07 1.70
N TRP A 364 11.31 -0.33 0.43
CA TRP A 364 12.47 -1.10 0.00
C TRP A 364 13.70 -0.26 -0.37
N ASP A 365 13.70 1.05 -0.10
CA ASP A 365 14.85 1.90 -0.40
C ASP A 365 16.09 1.52 0.43
N ASP A 366 17.24 1.46 -0.24
CA ASP A 366 18.51 1.09 0.40
C ASP A 366 19.03 2.17 1.36
N ILE A 367 19.71 1.71 2.41
CA ILE A 367 20.52 2.58 3.27
C ILE A 367 21.58 3.29 2.40
N GLY A 368 21.69 4.60 2.56
CA GLY A 368 22.57 5.45 1.76
C GLY A 368 21.90 6.10 0.55
N LYS A 369 20.68 5.70 0.17
CA LYS A 369 19.89 6.44 -0.83
C LYS A 369 19.67 7.87 -0.33
N ALA A 370 19.84 8.83 -1.24
CA ALA A 370 19.66 10.24 -0.96
C ALA A 370 18.50 10.82 -1.78
N PHE A 371 17.80 11.80 -1.20
CA PHE A 371 16.78 12.59 -1.90
C PHE A 371 16.92 14.07 -1.54
N THR A 372 16.41 14.95 -2.40
CA THR A 372 16.49 16.41 -2.20
C THR A 372 15.11 17.02 -2.13
N ARG A 373 14.93 17.97 -1.21
CA ARG A 373 13.75 18.85 -1.16
C ARG A 373 14.21 20.31 -1.12
N PRO A 374 13.53 21.25 -1.79
CA PRO A 374 14.00 22.62 -1.92
C PRO A 374 13.80 23.41 -0.62
N ILE A 375 14.73 23.29 0.31
CA ILE A 375 14.79 24.14 1.51
C ILE A 375 15.49 25.45 1.16
N LEU A 376 14.78 26.56 1.32
CA LEU A 376 15.20 27.88 0.89
C LEU A 376 15.79 28.69 2.05
N PHE A 377 16.86 29.41 1.72
CA PHE A 377 17.58 30.32 2.62
C PHE A 377 17.86 31.63 1.87
N ASP A 378 17.98 32.73 2.59
CA ASP A 378 18.51 33.97 2.02
C ASP A 378 20.03 33.86 1.76
N PHE A 379 20.53 34.76 0.91
CA PHE A 379 21.97 34.87 0.64
C PHE A 379 22.73 35.12 1.95
N ASP A 380 23.83 34.39 2.16
CA ASP A 380 24.66 34.45 3.38
C ASP A 380 23.89 34.21 4.68
N LYS A 381 22.75 33.51 4.62
CA LYS A 381 21.92 33.20 5.79
C LYS A 381 21.63 31.71 5.92
N PHE A 382 21.31 31.32 7.15
CA PHE A 382 20.88 29.97 7.51
C PHE A 382 19.47 29.92 8.09
N GLU A 383 18.79 31.05 8.33
CA GLU A 383 17.38 31.00 8.70
C GLU A 383 16.54 30.42 7.56
N ILE A 384 15.73 29.40 7.88
CA ILE A 384 14.85 28.76 6.92
C ILE A 384 13.74 29.74 6.55
N LYS A 385 13.50 29.89 5.24
CA LYS A 385 12.41 30.70 4.73
C LYS A 385 11.04 30.07 5.03
N PRO A 386 10.00 30.86 5.39
CA PRO A 386 8.65 30.35 5.65
C PRO A 386 8.07 29.48 4.53
N GLU A 387 8.44 29.76 3.28
CA GLU A 387 8.06 29.01 2.08
C GLU A 387 8.50 27.53 2.14
N SER A 388 9.51 27.20 2.95
CA SER A 388 9.98 25.82 3.16
C SER A 388 9.30 25.10 4.31
N TYR A 389 8.46 25.78 5.10
CA TYR A 389 7.78 25.14 6.24
C TYR A 389 6.83 24.00 5.81
N PRO A 390 6.03 24.12 4.73
CA PRO A 390 5.24 22.99 4.25
C PRO A 390 6.10 21.77 3.90
N ILE A 391 7.28 21.99 3.31
CA ILE A 391 8.22 20.92 2.95
C ILE A 391 8.76 20.22 4.21
N LEU A 392 9.04 20.97 5.27
CA LEU A 392 9.48 20.40 6.53
C LEU A 392 8.35 19.64 7.23
N ASP A 393 7.10 20.11 7.11
CA ASP A 393 5.93 19.42 7.63
C ASP A 393 5.75 18.06 6.94
N GLU A 394 5.90 18.02 5.61
CA GLU A 394 5.86 16.79 4.80
C GLU A 394 6.97 15.80 5.20
N ILE A 395 8.22 16.24 5.34
CA ILE A 395 9.34 15.38 5.75
C ILE A 395 9.09 14.84 7.17
N ALA A 396 8.63 15.69 8.09
CA ALA A 396 8.33 15.27 9.45
C ALA A 396 7.20 14.24 9.49
N ASP A 397 6.11 14.45 8.74
CA ASP A 397 5.00 13.49 8.65
C ASP A 397 5.46 12.12 8.14
N VAL A 398 6.29 12.09 7.09
CA VAL A 398 6.85 10.82 6.57
C VAL A 398 7.72 10.12 7.61
N MET A 399 8.59 10.86 8.30
CA MET A 399 9.40 10.28 9.39
C MET A 399 8.56 9.80 10.57
N LEU A 400 7.49 10.51 10.94
CA LEU A 400 6.62 10.09 12.05
C LEU A 400 5.77 8.87 11.68
N SER A 401 5.41 8.75 10.41
CA SER A 401 4.66 7.60 9.86
C SER A 401 5.48 6.32 9.78
N ASP A 402 6.80 6.45 9.60
CA ASP A 402 7.76 5.35 9.60
C ASP A 402 8.75 5.49 10.78
N PRO A 403 8.47 4.89 11.95
CA PRO A 403 9.31 5.01 13.14
C PRO A 403 10.75 4.50 12.96
N LYS A 404 11.00 3.64 11.96
CA LYS A 404 12.34 3.07 11.73
C LYS A 404 13.22 3.97 10.88
N LEU A 405 12.62 4.88 10.10
CA LEU A 405 13.33 5.80 9.23
C LEU A 405 14.27 6.72 10.04
N LYS A 406 15.55 6.73 9.67
CA LYS A 406 16.55 7.69 10.17
C LYS A 406 17.20 8.41 9.01
N LEU A 407 17.39 9.73 9.16
CA LEU A 407 17.92 10.58 8.08
C LEU A 407 19.17 11.34 8.52
N GLU A 408 20.15 11.48 7.61
CA GLU A 408 21.21 12.50 7.70
C GLU A 408 20.88 13.65 6.76
N ILE A 409 20.85 14.86 7.31
CA ILE A 409 20.63 16.11 6.59
C ILE A 409 21.97 16.67 6.17
N GLN A 410 22.20 16.78 4.87
CA GLN A 410 23.45 17.24 4.28
C GLN A 410 23.25 18.62 3.65
N GLY A 411 24.02 19.60 4.12
CA GLY A 411 24.04 20.95 3.55
C GLY A 411 25.14 21.09 2.50
N HIS A 412 24.81 21.71 1.37
CA HIS A 412 25.74 22.01 0.28
C HIS A 412 25.67 23.47 -0.15
N THR A 413 26.80 23.98 -0.64
CA THR A 413 26.95 25.36 -1.16
C THR A 413 27.57 25.32 -2.56
N ASP A 414 27.54 26.45 -3.27
CA ASP A 414 28.35 26.65 -4.46
C ASP A 414 29.79 27.06 -4.10
N ASN A 415 30.64 27.26 -5.11
CA ASN A 415 32.04 27.62 -4.90
C ASN A 415 32.27 29.12 -4.61
N ILE A 416 31.24 29.93 -4.36
CA ILE A 416 31.40 31.35 -4.03
C ILE A 416 31.74 31.47 -2.55
N GLY A 417 32.90 32.06 -2.24
CA GLY A 417 33.39 32.24 -0.87
C GLY A 417 34.47 31.24 -0.45
N GLY A 418 35.03 31.43 0.75
CA GLY A 418 36.11 30.59 1.28
C GLY A 418 35.64 29.20 1.68
N ILE A 419 36.57 28.22 1.71
CA ILE A 419 36.29 26.83 2.11
C ILE A 419 35.66 26.77 3.51
N ASP A 420 36.32 27.37 4.51
CA ASP A 420 35.85 27.33 5.90
C ASP A 420 34.49 28.02 6.08
N TYR A 421 34.31 29.13 5.38
CA TYR A 421 33.04 29.87 5.37
C TYR A 421 31.91 29.01 4.81
N ASN A 422 32.11 28.38 3.64
CA ASN A 422 31.10 27.55 2.99
C ASN A 422 30.81 26.27 3.79
N LEU A 423 31.82 25.70 4.43
CA LEU A 423 31.65 24.57 5.33
C LEU A 423 30.73 24.95 6.51
N ASN A 424 31.06 26.04 7.21
CA ASN A 424 30.27 26.53 8.33
C ASN A 424 28.83 26.88 7.91
N LEU A 425 28.64 27.61 6.81
CA LEU A 425 27.32 27.99 6.30
C LEU A 425 26.47 26.75 5.99
N SER A 426 27.05 25.78 5.30
CA SER A 426 26.35 24.53 4.95
C SER A 426 25.96 23.72 6.18
N GLU A 427 26.82 23.67 7.20
CA GLU A 427 26.56 22.97 8.45
C GLU A 427 25.47 23.66 9.28
N SER A 428 25.52 25.00 9.39
CA SER A 428 24.48 25.79 10.05
C SER A 428 23.12 25.56 9.40
N ARG A 429 23.03 25.55 8.05
CA ARG A 429 21.78 25.26 7.33
C ARG A 429 21.24 23.86 7.62
N ALA A 430 22.11 22.85 7.60
CA ALA A 430 21.70 21.48 7.91
C ALA A 430 21.21 21.35 9.37
N ARG A 431 21.85 22.06 10.30
CA ARG A 431 21.45 22.14 11.71
C ARG A 431 20.11 22.85 11.91
N GLU A 432 19.81 23.92 11.16
CA GLU A 432 18.50 24.55 11.23
C GLU A 432 17.39 23.61 10.77
N VAL A 433 17.62 22.87 9.68
CA VAL A 433 16.66 21.86 9.19
C VAL A 433 16.45 20.75 10.21
N TYR A 434 17.54 20.27 10.82
CA TYR A 434 17.48 19.32 11.93
C TYR A 434 16.60 19.85 13.06
N SER A 435 16.85 21.08 13.50
CA SER A 435 16.14 21.70 14.62
C SER A 435 14.66 21.89 14.30
N ALA A 436 14.35 22.24 13.05
CA ALA A 436 12.99 22.39 12.57
C ALA A 436 12.21 21.06 12.46
N LEU A 437 12.89 19.94 12.17
CA LEU A 437 12.27 18.62 12.20
C LEU A 437 12.06 18.12 13.64
N VAL A 438 13.02 18.38 14.53
CA VAL A 438 12.87 18.07 15.96
C VAL A 438 11.71 18.86 16.57
N SER A 439 11.53 20.13 16.23
CA SER A 439 10.40 20.93 16.71
C SER A 439 9.04 20.43 16.20
N ARG A 440 9.02 19.61 15.15
CA ARG A 440 7.82 18.93 14.60
C ARG A 440 7.57 17.56 15.24
N GLY A 441 8.38 17.16 16.22
CA GLY A 441 8.21 15.92 16.97
C GLY A 441 9.07 14.76 16.50
N VAL A 442 9.93 14.94 15.49
CA VAL A 442 10.89 13.90 15.11
C VAL A 442 11.92 13.73 16.23
N GLU A 443 12.13 12.50 16.70
CA GLU A 443 13.08 12.26 17.78
C GLU A 443 14.53 12.62 17.36
N PRO A 444 15.29 13.36 18.19
CA PRO A 444 16.67 13.76 17.90
C PRO A 444 17.62 12.63 17.47
N ASN A 445 17.49 11.46 18.10
CA ASN A 445 18.30 10.26 17.83
C ASN A 445 18.05 9.62 16.44
N ARG A 446 16.99 10.05 15.73
CA ARG A 446 16.64 9.60 14.38
C ARG A 446 17.22 10.51 13.29
N LEU A 447 17.85 11.61 13.69
CA LEU A 447 18.38 12.61 12.79
C LEU A 447 19.88 12.80 13.01
N ARG A 448 20.59 13.06 11.92
CA ARG A 448 21.96 13.59 11.92
C ARG A 448 22.02 14.76 10.97
N TYR A 449 22.99 15.65 11.14
CA TYR A 449 23.24 16.72 10.17
C TYR A 449 24.74 16.88 9.92
N ARG A 450 25.10 17.36 8.73
CA ARG A 450 26.49 17.63 8.35
C ARG A 450 26.59 18.67 7.24
N GLY A 451 27.57 19.58 7.34
CA GLY A 451 27.95 20.46 6.24
C GLY A 451 29.00 19.85 5.32
N PHE A 452 28.89 20.09 4.02
CA PHE A 452 29.89 19.67 3.02
C PHE A 452 30.50 20.83 2.24
N GLY A 453 30.08 22.07 2.48
CA GLY A 453 30.48 23.22 1.67
C GLY A 453 30.26 22.94 0.18
N PHE A 454 31.25 23.25 -0.64
CA PHE A 454 31.24 22.98 -2.08
C PHE A 454 32.05 21.75 -2.49
N SER A 455 32.42 20.88 -1.54
CA SER A 455 33.27 19.70 -1.79
C SER A 455 32.60 18.59 -2.61
N ARG A 456 31.27 18.64 -2.76
CA ARG A 456 30.44 17.63 -3.45
C ARG A 456 29.47 18.29 -4.45
N PRO A 457 29.96 18.90 -5.53
CA PRO A 457 29.12 19.50 -6.56
C PRO A 457 28.41 18.41 -7.38
N ILE A 458 27.16 18.66 -7.74
CA ILE A 458 26.35 17.81 -8.64
C ILE A 458 26.18 18.45 -10.03
N ALA A 459 26.60 19.71 -10.18
CA ALA A 459 26.63 20.44 -11.44
C ALA A 459 27.86 21.37 -11.50
N SER A 460 28.17 21.90 -12.69
CA SER A 460 29.27 22.88 -12.85
C SER A 460 29.00 24.11 -12.00
N ASN A 461 30.04 24.63 -11.34
CA ASN A 461 29.96 25.90 -10.61
C ASN A 461 30.24 27.13 -11.49
N ASP A 462 30.52 26.92 -12.77
CA ASP A 462 30.86 28.00 -13.70
C ASP A 462 29.60 28.76 -14.16
N THR A 463 28.43 28.11 -14.09
CA THR A 463 27.14 28.68 -14.47
C THR A 463 26.26 28.95 -13.26
N GLU A 464 25.39 29.96 -13.34
CA GLU A 464 24.45 30.26 -12.25
C GLU A 464 23.43 29.13 -12.04
N GLU A 465 23.01 28.47 -13.12
CA GLU A 465 22.12 27.32 -13.05
C GLU A 465 22.77 26.16 -12.26
N GLY A 466 24.04 25.85 -12.55
CA GLY A 466 24.75 24.79 -11.84
C GLY A 466 25.07 25.14 -10.38
N ARG A 467 25.41 26.41 -10.09
CA ARG A 467 25.53 26.90 -8.71
C ARG A 467 24.21 26.78 -7.94
N THR A 468 23.09 27.10 -8.57
CA THR A 468 21.76 26.91 -7.96
C THR A 468 21.50 25.44 -7.60
N LYS A 469 21.86 24.50 -8.47
CA LYS A 469 21.76 23.04 -8.18
C LYS A 469 22.69 22.60 -7.05
N ASN A 470 23.86 23.23 -6.91
CA ASN A 470 24.82 22.91 -5.84
C ASN A 470 24.41 23.49 -4.48
N ARG A 471 23.67 24.61 -4.44
CA ARG A 471 23.04 25.17 -3.23
C ARG A 471 21.80 24.35 -2.85
N ARG A 472 22.00 23.21 -2.20
CA ARG A 472 20.95 22.25 -1.89
C ARG A 472 21.04 21.70 -0.47
N THR A 473 19.91 21.17 -0.02
CA THR A 473 19.81 20.28 1.15
C THR A 473 19.45 18.89 0.67
N GLU A 474 20.24 17.91 1.08
CA GLU A 474 20.08 16.51 0.73
C GLU A 474 19.79 15.69 1.99
N PHE A 475 18.97 14.66 1.87
CA PHE A 475 18.54 13.80 2.97
C PHE A 475 18.94 12.38 2.64
N VAL A 476 19.78 11.77 3.47
CA VAL A 476 20.33 10.43 3.26
C VAL A 476 19.71 9.44 4.24
N ILE A 477 19.21 8.32 3.74
CA ILE A 477 18.66 7.25 4.57
C ILE A 477 19.79 6.58 5.36
N LEU A 478 19.70 6.60 6.69
CA LEU A 478 20.65 5.95 7.59
C LEU A 478 20.17 4.58 8.09
N ALA A 479 18.85 4.42 8.23
CA ALA A 479 18.20 3.19 8.66
C ALA A 479 16.71 3.23 8.27
N LYS A 480 16.10 2.05 8.15
CA LYS A 480 14.68 1.81 7.88
C LYS A 480 14.25 0.45 8.42
#